data_AF-A0A2G2G0T6-F1
#
_entry.id   AF-A0A2G2G0T6-F1
#
_cell.length_a   1.000
_cell.length_b   1.000
_cell.length_c   1.000
_cell.angle_alpha   90.00
_cell.angle_beta   90.00
_cell.angle_gamma   90.00
#
_symmetry.space_group_name_H-M   'P 1'
#
loop_
_entity.id
_entity.type
_entity.pdbx_description
1 polymer ?
#
loop_
_entity_poly.entity_id
_entity_poly.type
_entity_poly.pdbx_seq_one_letter_code
_entity_poly.pdbx_strand_id
1 'polypeptide(L)'
;MSIFNDIEDVQDWLEPMDYLGFWHAVAPYDLILQDRDHCDTQIATGEVTQETVLCVLKGFARIELTQRLGLKRRPVTPWVQLVASH
;
A
#
# COMPACT_ATOMS: atom_id res chain seq x y z
N MET A 1 -12.80 10.25 -11.33
CA MET A 1 -12.47 10.50 -9.91
C MET A 1 -11.53 9.37 -9.52
N SER A 2 -10.26 9.67 -9.24
CA SER A 2 -9.29 8.65 -8.79
C SER A 2 -9.62 8.31 -7.33
N ILE A 3 -9.52 7.04 -6.95
CA ILE A 3 -9.76 6.58 -5.57
C ILE A 3 -8.66 7.11 -4.62
N PHE A 4 -7.48 7.38 -5.17
CA PHE A 4 -6.30 7.88 -4.45
C PHE A 4 -5.84 9.22 -5.04
N ASN A 5 -5.50 10.18 -4.19
CA ASN A 5 -4.97 11.49 -4.58
C ASN A 5 -3.45 11.56 -4.45
N ASP A 6 -2.89 10.88 -3.45
CA ASP A 6 -1.46 10.85 -3.17
C ASP A 6 -0.99 9.45 -2.75
N ILE A 7 0.33 9.31 -2.56
CA ILE A 7 0.95 8.05 -2.16
C ILE A 7 0.47 7.61 -0.77
N GLU A 8 0.24 8.58 0.11
CA GLU A 8 -0.22 8.37 1.48
C GLU A 8 -1.64 7.78 1.51
N ASP A 9 -2.55 8.21 0.62
CA ASP A 9 -3.88 7.61 0.49
C ASP A 9 -3.82 6.10 0.21
N VAL A 10 -2.84 5.64 -0.59
CA VAL A 10 -2.63 4.20 -0.85
C VAL A 10 -2.08 3.48 0.39
N GLN A 11 -1.20 4.14 1.14
CA GLN A 11 -0.65 3.57 2.38
C GLN A 11 -1.73 3.40 3.44
N ASP A 12 -2.52 4.46 3.67
CA ASP A 12 -3.61 4.49 4.65
C ASP A 12 -4.69 3.45 4.30
N TRP A 13 -4.93 3.24 3.00
CA TRP A 13 -5.84 2.21 2.53
C TRP A 13 -5.32 0.78 2.79
N LEU A 14 -4.04 0.52 2.52
CA LEU A 14 -3.42 -0.81 2.70
C LEU A 14 -3.15 -1.16 4.17
N GLU A 15 -2.83 -0.19 5.02
CA GLU A 15 -2.40 -0.40 6.40
C GLU A 15 -3.33 -1.32 7.21
N PRO A 16 -4.65 -1.07 7.30
CA PRO A 16 -5.53 -1.85 8.17
C PRO A 16 -5.88 -3.25 7.62
N MET A 17 -5.50 -3.57 6.38
CA MET A 17 -5.93 -4.82 5.74
C MET A 17 -5.26 -6.03 6.37
N ASP A 18 -6.03 -7.07 6.65
CA ASP A 18 -5.49 -8.40 6.92
C ASP A 18 -5.13 -9.10 5.59
N TYR A 19 -4.62 -10.33 5.70
CA TYR A 19 -4.10 -11.05 4.53
C TYR A 19 -5.19 -11.37 3.49
N LEU A 20 -6.39 -11.76 3.95
CA LEU A 20 -7.52 -12.04 3.04
C LEU A 20 -8.10 -10.75 2.46
N GLY A 21 -8.29 -9.73 3.30
CA GLY A 21 -8.78 -8.42 2.90
C GLY A 21 -7.88 -7.77 1.86
N PHE A 22 -6.56 -7.93 1.98
CA PHE A 22 -5.60 -7.49 0.98
C PHE A 22 -5.91 -8.08 -0.40
N TRP A 23 -6.00 -9.41 -0.53
CA TRP A 23 -6.25 -10.07 -1.82
C TRP A 23 -7.57 -9.64 -2.45
N HIS A 24 -8.63 -9.53 -1.65
CA HIS A 24 -9.93 -9.08 -2.14
C HIS A 24 -9.88 -7.62 -2.61
N ALA A 25 -9.18 -6.76 -1.88
CA ALA A 25 -9.13 -5.33 -2.16
C ALA A 25 -8.26 -5.00 -3.38
N VAL A 26 -7.16 -5.73 -3.60
CA VAL A 26 -6.24 -5.48 -4.72
C VAL A 26 -6.65 -6.16 -6.04
N ALA A 27 -7.53 -7.16 -6.00
CA ALA A 27 -7.97 -7.91 -7.19
C ALA A 27 -8.44 -7.04 -8.37
N PRO A 28 -9.21 -5.93 -8.18
CA PRO A 28 -9.65 -5.10 -9.29
C PRO A 28 -8.54 -4.35 -10.02
N TYR A 29 -7.35 -4.26 -9.43
CA TYR A 29 -6.22 -3.50 -9.98
C TYR A 29 -5.27 -4.33 -10.82
N ASP A 30 -5.41 -5.67 -10.83
CA ASP A 30 -4.59 -6.60 -11.59
C ASP A 30 -3.08 -6.31 -11.43
N LEU A 31 -2.64 -6.31 -10.17
CA LEU A 31 -1.27 -5.98 -9.77
C LEU A 31 -0.32 -7.16 -10.04
N ILE A 32 0.90 -6.85 -10.45
CA ILE A 32 2.01 -7.79 -10.63
C ILE A 32 2.61 -8.09 -9.25
N LEU A 33 1.96 -8.99 -8.54
CA LEU A 33 2.38 -9.50 -7.24
C LEU A 33 2.82 -10.96 -7.35
N GLN A 34 3.46 -11.46 -6.29
CA GLN A 34 3.66 -12.89 -6.12
C GLN A 34 2.30 -13.60 -6.03
N ASP A 35 2.17 -14.80 -6.60
CA ASP A 35 0.91 -15.54 -6.60
C ASP A 35 0.48 -15.90 -5.17
N ARG A 36 -0.82 -15.77 -4.89
CA ARG A 36 -1.40 -16.11 -3.58
C ARG A 36 -1.09 -17.54 -3.15
N ASP A 37 -1.20 -18.51 -4.06
CA ASP A 37 -0.94 -19.93 -3.74
C ASP A 37 0.51 -20.16 -3.29
N HIS A 38 1.44 -19.41 -3.86
CA HIS A 38 2.85 -19.46 -3.45
C HIS A 38 3.04 -18.85 -2.07
N CYS A 39 2.44 -17.68 -1.81
CA CYS A 39 2.44 -17.08 -0.48
C CYS A 39 1.82 -18.00 0.58
N ASP A 40 0.67 -18.62 0.27
CA ASP A 40 -0.03 -19.56 1.14
C ASP A 40 0.86 -20.79 1.45
N THR A 41 1.61 -21.27 0.46
CA THR A 41 2.59 -22.34 0.64
C THR A 41 3.72 -21.94 1.59
N GLN A 42 4.34 -20.77 1.41
CA GLN A 42 5.42 -20.28 2.27
C GLN A 42 4.97 -20.08 3.72
N ILE A 43 3.71 -19.66 3.91
CA ILE A 43 3.10 -19.52 5.23
C ILE A 43 2.87 -20.91 5.85
N ALA A 44 2.31 -21.84 5.09
CA ALA A 44 1.99 -23.20 5.57
C ALA A 44 3.24 -24.02 5.91
N THR A 45 4.35 -23.83 5.18
CA THR A 45 5.64 -24.49 5.47
C THR A 45 6.40 -23.83 6.61
N GLY A 46 5.97 -22.65 7.08
CA GLY A 46 6.65 -21.87 8.10
C GLY A 46 7.95 -21.22 7.60
N GLU A 47 8.18 -21.16 6.29
CA GLU A 47 9.33 -20.47 5.69
C GLU A 47 9.31 -18.97 6.01
N VAL A 48 8.12 -18.37 5.98
CA VAL A 48 7.87 -16.95 6.29
C VAL A 48 6.57 -16.81 7.06
N THR A 49 6.51 -15.88 8.01
CA THR A 49 5.26 -15.60 8.73
C THR A 49 4.26 -14.87 7.83
N GLN A 50 2.96 -15.06 8.09
CA GLN A 50 1.90 -14.35 7.37
C GLN A 50 2.06 -12.82 7.47
N GLU A 51 2.50 -12.30 8.62
CA GLU A 51 2.74 -10.87 8.82
C GLU A 51 3.85 -10.35 7.89
N THR A 52 4.96 -11.08 7.79
CA THR A 52 6.07 -10.70 6.90
C THR A 52 5.65 -10.76 5.44
N VAL A 53 4.96 -11.82 5.02
CA VAL A 53 4.42 -11.93 3.64
C VAL A 53 3.49 -10.75 3.34
N LEU A 54 2.53 -10.45 4.23
CA LEU A 54 1.58 -9.36 4.05
C LEU A 54 2.27 -7.99 4.01
N CYS A 55 3.27 -7.75 4.86
CA CYS A 55 4.05 -6.52 4.85
C CYS A 55 4.75 -6.30 3.50
N VAL A 56 5.37 -7.35 2.95
CA VAL A 56 6.04 -7.33 1.65
C VAL A 56 5.02 -7.08 0.52
N LEU A 57 3.90 -7.81 0.52
CA LEU A 57 2.83 -7.65 -0.46
C LEU A 57 2.24 -6.24 -0.48
N LYS A 58 1.96 -5.65 0.69
CA LYS A 58 1.51 -4.25 0.81
C LYS A 58 2.55 -3.28 0.26
N GLY A 59 3.84 -3.56 0.50
CA GLY A 59 4.95 -2.79 -0.06
C GLY A 59 4.95 -2.78 -1.59
N PHE A 60 4.82 -3.95 -2.22
CA PHE A 60 4.74 -4.08 -3.67
C PHE A 60 3.48 -3.46 -4.26
N ALA A 61 2.31 -3.72 -3.67
CA ALA A 61 1.06 -3.13 -4.11
C ALA A 61 1.10 -1.60 -4.09
N ARG A 62 1.69 -1.00 -3.04
CA ARG A 62 1.92 0.44 -2.98
C ARG A 62 2.80 0.93 -4.12
N ILE A 63 3.95 0.28 -4.37
CA ILE A 63 4.88 0.69 -5.43
C ILE A 63 4.17 0.67 -6.78
N GLU A 64 3.46 -0.41 -7.07
CA GLU A 64 2.82 -0.58 -8.35
C GLU A 64 1.63 0.35 -8.56
N LEU A 65 0.74 0.48 -7.58
CA LEU A 65 -0.39 1.41 -7.64
C LEU A 65 0.07 2.86 -7.82
N THR A 66 1.09 3.27 -7.08
CA THR A 66 1.61 4.64 -7.15
C THR A 66 2.25 4.94 -8.50
N GLN A 67 2.95 3.97 -9.10
CA GLN A 67 3.48 4.08 -10.46
C GLN A 67 2.38 4.12 -11.52
N ARG A 68 1.42 3.18 -11.48
CA ARG A 68 0.32 3.08 -12.46
C ARG A 68 -0.58 4.32 -12.45
N LEU A 69 -0.83 4.89 -11.28
CA LEU A 69 -1.69 6.05 -11.10
C LEU A 69 -0.93 7.39 -11.15
N GLY A 70 0.40 7.38 -11.28
CA GLY A 70 1.23 8.58 -11.32
C GLY A 70 1.15 9.44 -10.04
N LEU A 71 0.94 8.79 -8.89
CA LEU A 71 0.72 9.48 -7.62
C LEU A 71 2.00 10.14 -7.13
N LYS A 72 1.85 11.33 -6.56
CA LYS A 72 2.93 12.05 -5.89
C LYS A 72 2.72 11.98 -4.38
N ARG A 73 3.79 12.21 -3.63
CA ARG A 73 3.67 12.42 -2.17
C ARG A 73 2.82 13.63 -1.89
N ARG A 74 2.04 13.57 -0.82
CA ARG A 74 1.31 14.70 -0.28
C ARG A 74 2.27 15.86 -0.04
N PRO A 75 1.93 17.11 -0.42
CA PRO A 75 2.75 18.27 -0.09
C PRO A 75 2.92 18.35 1.43
N VAL A 76 4.16 18.36 1.90
CA VAL A 76 4.47 18.75 3.27
C VAL A 76 4.32 20.27 3.30
N THR A 77 3.13 20.77 3.59
CA THR A 77 2.95 22.20 3.87
C THR A 77 3.40 22.40 5.31
N PRO A 78 4.56 23.02 5.59
CA PRO A 78 4.89 23.40 6.94
C PRO A 78 3.94 24.55 7.26
N TRP A 79 3.02 24.37 8.20
CA TRP A 79 2.37 25.50 8.86
C TRP A 79 3.38 26.20 9.77
N VAL A 80 4.50 26.67 9.20
CA VAL A 80 5.12 27.89 9.70
C VAL A 80 4.19 28.98 9.19
N GLN A 81 3.13 29.23 9.95
CA GLN A 81 2.56 30.56 9.98
C GLN A 81 3.74 31.48 10.29
N LEU A 82 4.27 32.14 9.26
CA LEU A 82 4.90 33.43 9.40
C LEU A 82 3.85 34.29 10.10
N VAL A 83 3.87 34.29 11.43
CA VAL A 83 3.22 35.32 12.22
C VAL A 83 4.00 36.57 11.84
N ALA A 84 3.53 37.21 10.77
CA ALA A 84 4.04 38.48 10.32
C ALA A 84 3.98 39.39 11.54
N SER A 85 5.18 39.78 11.98
CA SER A 85 5.39 40.79 12.99
C SER A 85 4.56 42.00 12.64
N HIS A 86 3.73 42.45 13.56
CA HIS A 86 3.08 43.75 13.53
C HIS A 86 3.13 44.36 14.93
#